data_AF-A0A7J4QLK2-F1
#
_entry.id   AF-A0A7J4QLK2-F1
#
_cell.length_a   1.000
_cell.length_b   1.000
_cell.length_c   1.000
_cell.angle_alpha   90.00
_cell.angle_beta   90.00
_cell.angle_gamma   90.00
#
_symmetry.space_group_name_H-M   'P 1'
#
loop_
_entity.id
_entity.type
_entity.pdbx_description
1 polymer ?
#
loop_
_entity_poly.entity_id
_entity_poly.type
_entity_poly.pdbx_seq_one_letter_code
_entity_poly.pdbx_strand_id
1 'polypeptide(L)'
;MGGFWQFFGLPDPAEAQRSGALPSAPVVAPSPPEPEPTPPVRTGPSPHFIDLGDRRLPPRHVPHRAVRYLAPDASSRLPVNGMLLRVQDGDSLFVDLRSVAHMHAHQDALRSELRRLGETTGVG
;
A
#
# COMPACT_ATOMS: atom_id res chain seq x y z
N MET A 1 36.78 -12.95 0.21
CA MET A 1 35.74 -12.05 0.73
C MET A 1 34.60 -12.03 -0.29
N GLY A 2 33.47 -12.66 0.01
CA GLY A 2 32.33 -12.75 -0.92
C GLY A 2 31.56 -11.43 -1.01
N GLY A 3 31.01 -11.11 -2.19
CA GLY A 3 30.27 -9.87 -2.42
C GLY A 3 28.93 -9.84 -1.68
N PHE A 4 28.44 -8.63 -1.37
CA PHE A 4 27.17 -8.39 -0.65
C PHE A 4 25.96 -9.13 -1.28
N TRP A 5 25.92 -9.25 -2.60
CA TRP A 5 24.84 -9.93 -3.34
C TRP A 5 24.89 -11.46 -3.24
N GLN A 6 26.10 -12.01 -3.10
CA GLN A 6 26.31 -13.44 -2.95
C GLN A 6 25.75 -13.99 -1.63
N PHE A 7 25.67 -13.15 -0.59
CA PHE A 7 25.03 -13.50 0.68
C PHE A 7 23.53 -13.82 0.53
N PHE A 8 22.85 -13.15 -0.41
CA PHE A 8 21.44 -13.36 -0.70
C PHE A 8 21.21 -14.35 -1.85
N GLY A 9 22.27 -14.99 -2.37
CA GLY A 9 22.18 -15.86 -3.55
C GLY A 9 21.79 -15.13 -4.83
N LEU A 10 21.96 -13.81 -4.87
CA LEU A 10 21.61 -12.96 -6.00
C LEU A 10 22.87 -12.67 -6.85
N PRO A 11 22.75 -12.65 -8.19
CA PRO A 11 23.85 -12.24 -9.06
C PRO A 11 24.17 -10.75 -8.84
N ASP A 12 25.45 -10.39 -8.90
CA ASP A 12 25.90 -9.01 -8.69
C ASP A 12 25.38 -8.10 -9.83
N PRO A 13 24.65 -7.00 -9.54
CA PRO A 13 24.13 -6.08 -10.55
C PRO A 13 25.21 -5.42 -11.42
N ALA A 14 26.48 -5.40 -10.97
CA ALA A 14 27.60 -4.91 -11.78
C ALA A 14 27.98 -5.86 -12.93
N GLU A 15 27.56 -7.13 -12.90
CA GLU A 15 27.76 -8.07 -14.03
C GLU A 15 26.77 -7.81 -15.16
N ALA A 16 25.53 -7.46 -14.83
CA ALA A 16 24.50 -7.14 -15.82
C ALA A 16 24.88 -5.90 -16.67
N GLN A 17 25.58 -4.94 -16.07
CA GLN A 17 26.02 -3.72 -16.77
C GLN A 17 27.24 -3.93 -17.67
N ARG A 18 28.05 -4.98 -17.40
CA ARG A 18 29.17 -5.36 -18.29
C ARG A 18 28.70 -6.07 -19.56
N SER A 19 27.49 -6.63 -19.56
CA SER A 19 26.89 -7.31 -20.72
C SER A 19 26.00 -6.37 -21.53
N GLY A 20 26.52 -5.18 -21.86
CA GLY A 20 25.90 -4.23 -22.77
C GLY A 20 26.28 -4.49 -24.22
N ALA A 21 26.01 -5.69 -24.75
CA ALA A 21 26.03 -5.96 -26.20
C ALA A 21 25.24 -7.24 -26.51
N LEU A 22 24.11 -7.09 -27.20
CA LEU A 22 23.47 -8.14 -28.00
C LEU A 22 23.74 -7.78 -29.48
N PRO A 23 23.91 -8.76 -30.41
CA PRO A 23 22.79 -9.59 -30.84
C PRO A 23 23.09 -11.04 -31.33
N SER A 24 21.98 -11.76 -31.57
CA SER A 24 21.75 -12.90 -32.48
C SER A 24 22.08 -14.35 -32.06
N ALA A 25 21.03 -15.17 -31.98
CA ALA A 25 21.04 -16.62 -32.25
C ALA A 25 21.15 -16.86 -33.80
N PRO A 26 21.26 -18.11 -34.34
CA PRO A 26 21.26 -19.44 -33.71
C PRO A 26 22.49 -20.30 -34.14
N VAL A 27 22.63 -21.54 -33.65
CA VAL A 27 23.12 -22.74 -34.42
C VAL A 27 23.44 -23.93 -33.49
N VAL A 28 22.69 -25.01 -33.74
CA VAL A 28 23.08 -26.43 -33.75
C VAL A 28 23.40 -27.14 -32.42
N ALA A 29 22.46 -28.00 -32.03
CA ALA A 29 22.68 -29.16 -31.16
C ALA A 29 23.53 -30.24 -31.85
N PRO A 30 24.19 -31.10 -31.06
CA PRO A 30 23.91 -32.52 -31.19
C PRO A 30 23.54 -33.19 -29.85
N SER A 31 22.71 -34.21 -29.97
CA SER A 31 22.01 -34.99 -28.93
C SER A 31 22.93 -36.12 -28.35
N PRO A 32 22.43 -37.10 -27.57
CA PRO A 32 22.31 -37.12 -26.10
C PRO A 32 23.10 -38.30 -25.43
N PRO A 33 23.35 -38.30 -24.11
CA PRO A 33 23.53 -39.54 -23.36
C PRO A 33 22.28 -39.93 -22.54
N GLU A 34 22.03 -41.23 -22.51
CA GLU A 34 20.92 -41.99 -21.92
C GLU A 34 20.47 -41.62 -20.49
N PRO A 35 19.21 -41.93 -20.12
CA PRO A 35 18.63 -41.55 -18.83
C PRO A 35 18.97 -42.53 -17.72
N GLU A 36 19.63 -42.06 -16.65
CA GLU A 36 19.63 -42.77 -15.37
C GLU A 36 18.24 -42.67 -14.71
N PRO A 37 17.69 -43.76 -14.16
CA PRO A 37 16.39 -43.75 -13.51
C PRO A 37 16.47 -42.98 -12.19
N THR A 38 16.03 -41.72 -12.22
CA THR A 38 15.82 -40.93 -11.00
C THR A 38 14.62 -41.52 -10.25
N PRO A 39 14.71 -41.78 -8.93
CA PRO A 39 13.55 -42.23 -8.14
C PRO A 39 12.43 -41.19 -8.23
N PRO A 40 11.14 -41.59 -8.10
CA PRO A 40 10.02 -40.68 -8.29
C PRO A 40 10.18 -39.50 -7.35
N VAL A 41 10.47 -38.33 -7.94
CA VAL A 41 10.37 -37.04 -7.28
C VAL A 41 8.97 -37.01 -6.73
N ARG A 42 8.86 -37.15 -5.41
CA ARG A 42 7.60 -37.03 -4.68
C ARG A 42 7.01 -35.70 -5.14
N THR A 43 5.92 -35.78 -5.88
CA THR A 43 5.11 -34.63 -6.26
C THR A 43 4.75 -33.94 -4.95
N GLY A 44 5.49 -32.90 -4.60
CA GLY A 44 5.02 -31.89 -3.66
C GLY A 44 3.66 -31.38 -4.14
N PRO A 45 2.86 -30.74 -3.27
CA PRO A 45 1.53 -30.29 -3.64
C PRO A 45 1.65 -29.49 -4.93
N SER A 46 1.00 -30.00 -5.99
CA SER A 46 0.96 -29.35 -7.30
C SER A 46 0.68 -27.86 -7.09
N PRO A 47 1.39 -26.94 -7.76
CA PRO A 47 1.01 -25.54 -7.74
C PRO A 47 -0.38 -25.47 -8.39
N HIS A 48 -1.41 -25.44 -7.55
CA HIS A 48 -2.76 -25.16 -7.99
C HIS A 48 -2.67 -23.81 -8.69
N PHE A 49 -3.15 -23.73 -9.93
CA PHE A 49 -3.20 -22.47 -10.65
C PHE A 49 -4.03 -21.50 -9.81
N ILE A 50 -3.40 -20.43 -9.34
CA ILE A 50 -4.07 -19.38 -8.57
C ILE A 50 -4.85 -18.57 -9.59
N ASP A 51 -6.15 -18.86 -9.73
CA ASP A 51 -7.04 -18.08 -10.58
C ASP A 51 -7.17 -16.66 -10.02
N LEU A 52 -6.54 -15.71 -10.70
CA LEU A 52 -6.56 -14.29 -10.34
C LEU A 52 -7.90 -13.63 -10.68
N GLY A 53 -8.74 -14.28 -11.50
CA GLY A 53 -10.04 -13.79 -11.95
C GLY A 53 -11.12 -13.83 -10.86
N ASP A 54 -10.98 -14.72 -9.88
CA ASP A 54 -11.97 -14.90 -8.80
C ASP A 54 -11.56 -14.22 -7.48
N ARG A 55 -10.63 -13.25 -7.55
CA ARG A 55 -10.23 -12.43 -6.40
C ARG A 55 -11.36 -11.51 -5.98
N ARG A 56 -12.31 -12.07 -5.22
CA ARG A 56 -13.17 -11.28 -4.33
C ARG A 56 -12.23 -10.53 -3.39
N LEU A 57 -12.14 -9.21 -3.57
CA LEU A 57 -11.44 -8.38 -2.61
C LEU A 57 -12.02 -8.71 -1.23
N PRO A 58 -11.18 -9.05 -0.23
CA PRO A 58 -11.69 -9.25 1.12
C PRO A 58 -12.49 -8.00 1.50
N PRO A 59 -13.62 -8.16 2.22
CA PRO A 59 -14.41 -7.02 2.63
C PRO A 59 -13.46 -6.04 3.31
N ARG A 60 -13.50 -4.79 2.83
CA ARG A 60 -12.57 -3.76 3.26
C ARG A 60 -12.73 -3.62 4.77
N HIS A 61 -11.80 -4.19 5.54
CA HIS A 61 -11.80 -4.06 6.99
C HIS A 61 -11.49 -2.60 7.28
N VAL A 62 -12.53 -1.83 7.59
CA VAL A 62 -12.36 -0.44 7.98
C VAL A 62 -11.87 -0.51 9.43
N PRO A 63 -10.60 -0.18 9.72
CA PRO A 63 -10.13 -0.19 11.09
C PRO A 63 -11.03 0.73 11.90
N HIS A 64 -11.50 0.26 13.04
CA HIS A 64 -12.34 1.05 13.96
C HIS A 64 -11.63 2.29 14.51
N ARG A 65 -10.30 2.36 14.35
CA ARG A 65 -9.48 3.53 14.70
C ARG A 65 -8.57 3.88 13.55
N ALA A 66 -8.90 4.95 12.86
CA ALA A 66 -8.14 5.53 11.77
C ALA A 66 -7.79 6.98 12.09
N VAL A 67 -6.66 7.43 11.56
CA VAL A 67 -6.33 8.86 11.49
C VAL A 67 -6.89 9.39 10.18
N ARG A 68 -7.71 10.43 10.23
CA ARG A 68 -8.32 11.05 9.06
C ARG A 68 -7.93 12.51 8.97
N TYR A 69 -7.51 12.90 7.79
CA TYR A 69 -7.26 14.29 7.47
C TYR A 69 -8.48 14.90 6.77
N LEU A 70 -8.85 16.10 7.16
CA LEU A 70 -10.02 16.82 6.66
C LEU A 70 -9.61 18.24 6.29
N ALA A 71 -10.10 18.70 5.15
CA ALA A 71 -10.02 20.09 4.75
C ALA A 71 -11.45 20.61 4.53
N PRO A 72 -11.71 21.91 4.80
CA PRO A 72 -12.95 22.55 4.41
C PRO A 72 -13.22 22.39 2.92
N ASP A 73 -14.49 22.22 2.57
CA ASP A 73 -14.92 22.10 1.18
C ASP A 73 -14.80 23.43 0.41
N ALA A 74 -15.22 23.44 -0.86
CA ALA A 74 -15.24 24.66 -1.68
C ALA A 74 -16.10 25.80 -1.08
N SER A 75 -17.06 25.46 -0.22
CA SER A 75 -17.90 26.41 0.51
C SER A 75 -17.37 26.76 1.91
N SER A 76 -16.13 26.36 2.23
CA SER A 76 -15.48 26.53 3.54
C SER A 76 -16.21 25.84 4.70
N ARG A 77 -16.94 24.76 4.43
CA ARG A 77 -17.70 24.00 5.44
C ARG A 77 -17.03 22.68 5.78
N LEU A 78 -17.26 22.22 7.02
CA LEU A 78 -16.82 20.91 7.51
C LEU A 78 -18.02 19.97 7.69
N PRO A 79 -17.87 18.66 7.40
CA PRO A 79 -18.94 17.69 7.57
C PRO A 79 -19.08 17.26 9.04
N VAL A 80 -19.56 18.16 9.91
CA VAL A 80 -19.61 17.99 11.38
C VAL A 80 -20.31 16.70 11.82
N ASN A 81 -21.44 16.37 11.22
CA ASN A 81 -22.17 15.14 11.55
C ASN A 81 -21.34 13.88 11.25
N GLY A 82 -20.62 13.88 10.13
CA GLY A 82 -19.72 12.78 9.78
C GLY A 82 -18.51 12.71 10.71
N MET A 83 -17.96 13.86 11.08
CA MET A 83 -16.86 13.95 12.04
C MET A 83 -17.26 13.38 13.39
N LEU A 84 -18.45 13.75 13.89
CA LEU A 84 -18.97 13.27 15.17
C LEU A 84 -19.05 11.74 15.22
N LEU A 85 -19.64 11.11 14.19
CA LEU A 85 -19.73 9.66 14.10
C LEU A 85 -18.34 9.00 14.11
N ARG A 86 -17.38 9.57 13.38
CA ARG A 86 -16.02 9.02 13.30
C ARG A 86 -15.27 9.16 14.62
N VAL A 87 -15.39 10.29 15.31
CA VAL A 87 -14.79 10.45 16.65
C VAL A 87 -15.41 9.46 17.63
N GLN A 88 -16.72 9.24 17.59
CA GLN A 88 -17.41 8.24 18.43
C GLN A 88 -16.96 6.81 18.14
N ASP A 89 -16.68 6.48 16.87
CA ASP A 89 -16.13 5.17 16.48
C ASP A 89 -14.68 4.98 17.01
N GLY A 90 -13.98 6.06 17.38
CA GLY A 90 -12.61 6.05 17.90
C GLY A 90 -11.56 6.57 16.92
N ASP A 91 -11.98 7.22 15.84
CA ASP A 91 -11.06 7.83 14.86
C ASP A 91 -10.48 9.15 15.39
N SER A 92 -9.25 9.44 14.97
CA SER A 92 -8.59 10.72 15.22
C SER A 92 -8.67 11.61 13.99
N LEU A 93 -9.17 12.84 14.15
CA LEU A 93 -9.39 13.76 13.05
C LEU A 93 -8.38 14.92 13.11
N PHE A 94 -7.68 15.17 12.00
CA PHE A 94 -6.84 16.34 11.81
C PHE A 94 -7.49 17.25 10.77
N VAL A 95 -7.85 18.46 11.19
CA VAL A 95 -8.53 19.44 10.33
C VAL A 95 -7.56 20.53 9.93
N ASP A 96 -7.40 20.75 8.63
CA ASP A 96 -6.59 21.84 8.11
C ASP A 96 -7.44 23.07 7.79
N LEU A 97 -7.27 24.13 8.58
CA LEU A 97 -7.95 25.41 8.38
C LEU A 97 -7.14 26.40 7.53
N ARG A 98 -5.96 26.03 7.03
CA ARG A 98 -5.08 26.94 6.27
C ARG A 98 -5.72 27.45 4.98
N SER A 99 -6.61 26.68 4.36
CA SER A 99 -7.34 27.11 3.16
C SER A 99 -8.23 28.33 3.39
N VAL A 100 -8.77 28.47 4.62
CA VAL A 100 -9.69 29.55 5.00
C VAL A 100 -8.98 30.64 5.82
N ALA A 101 -7.65 30.57 5.96
CA ALA A 101 -6.87 31.47 6.81
C ALA A 101 -6.97 32.96 6.45
N HIS A 102 -7.39 33.28 5.23
CA HIS A 102 -7.63 34.66 4.80
C HIS A 102 -8.94 35.24 5.36
N MET A 103 -9.90 34.41 5.78
CA MET A 103 -11.19 34.83 6.35
C MET A 103 -11.25 34.52 7.86
N HIS A 104 -10.79 35.48 8.68
CA HIS A 104 -10.66 35.30 10.13
C HIS A 104 -12.00 34.94 10.82
N ALA A 105 -13.10 35.59 10.45
CA ALA A 105 -14.42 35.28 11.01
C ALA A 105 -14.88 33.84 10.69
N HIS A 106 -14.55 33.35 9.50
CA HIS A 106 -14.90 31.99 9.09
C HIS A 106 -14.03 30.96 9.82
N GLN A 107 -12.74 31.27 9.99
CA GLN A 107 -11.82 30.48 10.79
C GLN A 107 -12.28 30.36 12.25
N ASP A 108 -12.70 31.46 12.87
CA ASP A 108 -13.17 31.46 14.25
C ASP A 108 -14.51 30.72 14.40
N ALA A 109 -15.39 30.80 13.40
CA ALA A 109 -16.61 30.01 13.35
C ALA A 109 -16.32 28.51 13.29
N LEU A 110 -15.44 28.08 12.38
CA LEU A 110 -15.03 26.67 12.26
C LEU A 110 -14.31 26.18 13.52
N ARG A 111 -13.44 27.00 14.13
CA ARG A 111 -12.80 26.66 15.42
C ARG A 111 -13.82 26.48 16.54
N SER A 112 -14.80 27.37 16.61
CA SER A 112 -15.87 27.31 17.62
C SER A 112 -16.74 26.06 17.42
N GLU A 113 -17.03 25.70 16.17
CA GLU A 113 -17.75 24.49 15.82
C GLU A 113 -16.97 23.22 16.17
N LEU A 114 -15.67 23.17 15.86
CA LEU A 114 -14.77 22.07 16.24
C LEU A 114 -14.65 21.93 17.75
N ARG A 115 -14.57 23.05 18.48
CA ARG A 115 -14.55 23.05 19.94
C ARG A 115 -15.84 22.47 20.51
N ARG A 116 -17.00 22.89 20.00
CA ARG A 116 -18.31 22.36 20.40
C ARG A 116 -18.44 20.86 20.11
N LEU A 117 -17.93 20.41 18.96
CA LEU A 117 -17.86 18.99 18.63
C LEU A 117 -16.98 18.23 19.63
N GLY A 118 -15.79 18.76 19.93
CA GLY A 118 -14.87 18.20 20.93
C GLY A 118 -15.50 18.05 22.30
N GLU A 119 -16.14 19.12 22.80
CA GLU A 119 -16.90 19.13 24.05
C GLU A 119 -18.03 18.09 24.08
N THR A 120 -18.74 17.90 22.95
CA THR A 120 -19.81 16.91 22.83
C THR A 120 -19.27 15.47 22.87
N THR A 121 -18.10 15.23 22.28
CA THR A 121 -17.45 13.91 22.26
C THR A 121 -16.59 13.61 23.48
N GLY A 122 -16.30 14.61 24.32
CA GLY A 122 -15.34 14.49 25.43
C GLY A 122 -13.88 14.45 24.98
N VAL A 123 -13.58 14.97 23.78
CA VAL A 123 -12.25 14.98 23.15
C VAL A 123 -11.88 16.44 22.92
N GLY A 124 -11.23 17.08 23.91
CA GLY A 124 -10.93 18.51 23.88
C GLY A 124 -10.00 18.93 25.00
#